data_AF-G5SD46-F1
#
_entry.id   AF-G5SD46-F1
#
_cell.length_a   1.000
_cell.length_b   1.000
_cell.length_c   1.000
_cell.angle_alpha   90.00
_cell.angle_beta   90.00
_cell.angle_gamma   90.00
#
_symmetry.space_group_name_H-M   'P 1'
#
loop_
_entity.id
_entity.type
_entity.pdbx_description
1 polymer ?
#
loop_
_entity_poly.entity_id
_entity_poly.type
_entity_poly.pdbx_seq_one_letter_code
_entity_poly.pdbx_strand_id
1 'polypeptide(L)' 'EKNRDRCLVILSRHDEALDSQRSAQALHPFYEIVWDEEQTHKFKNISPHLQRIKAFKTLG' A
#
# COMPACT_ATOMS: atom_id res chain seq x y z
N GLU A 1 -19.21 -6.65 3.93
CA GLU A 1 -18.01 -6.31 3.13
C GLU A 1 -16.92 -7.34 3.39
N LYS A 2 -16.36 -8.00 2.37
CA LYS A 2 -15.32 -9.02 2.56
C LYS A 2 -13.95 -8.36 2.47
N ASN A 3 -13.16 -8.42 3.55
CA ASN A 3 -11.73 -8.11 3.66
C ASN A 3 -11.26 -6.65 3.79
N ARG A 4 -12.16 -5.68 3.99
CA ARG A 4 -11.78 -4.26 4.12
C ARG A 4 -10.78 -4.00 5.26
N ASP A 5 -10.85 -4.77 6.34
CA ASP A 5 -9.92 -4.68 7.49
C ASP A 5 -8.88 -5.82 7.53
N ARG A 6 -8.78 -6.63 6.46
CA ARG A 6 -7.91 -7.82 6.40
C ARG A 6 -6.83 -7.75 5.34
N CYS A 7 -6.70 -6.61 4.65
CA CYS A 7 -5.62 -6.39 3.71
C CYS A 7 -5.12 -4.95 3.77
N LEU A 8 -3.80 -4.79 3.69
CA LEU A 8 -3.12 -3.50 3.60
C LEU A 8 -2.46 -3.41 2.22
N VAL A 9 -2.77 -2.34 1.49
CA VAL A 9 -2.17 -2.08 0.17
C VAL A 9 -1.28 -0.84 0.28
N ILE A 10 -0.02 -0.97 -0.13
CA ILE A 10 0.94 0.14 -0.16
C ILE A 10 1.36 0.37 -1.60
N LEU A 11 1.20 1.59 -2.10
CA LEU A 11 1.51 1.98 -3.48
C LEU A 11 2.48 3.17 -3.47
N SER A 12 3.46 3.14 -4.36
CA SER A 12 4.32 4.31 -4.60
C SER A 12 3.56 5.35 -5.43
N ARG A 13 3.58 6.61 -4.98
CA ARG A 13 3.00 7.75 -5.69
C ARG A 13 3.80 8.13 -6.93
N HIS A 14 5.08 7.81 -6.93
CA HIS A 14 6.05 8.10 -7.99
C HIS A 14 6.64 6.81 -8.57
N ASP A 15 5.81 5.80 -8.80
CA ASP A 15 6.26 4.59 -9.50
C ASP A 15 6.54 4.94 -10.97
N GLU A 16 7.81 4.83 -11.34
CA GLU A 16 8.32 5.17 -12.68
C GLU A 16 8.14 4.05 -13.70
N ALA A 17 7.72 2.85 -13.27
CA ALA A 17 7.55 1.68 -14.12
C ALA A 17 6.09 1.24 -14.26
N LEU A 18 5.25 1.48 -13.24
CA LEU A 18 3.85 1.06 -13.18
C LEU A 18 2.93 2.24 -12.86
N ASP A 19 1.74 2.24 -13.45
CA ASP A 19 0.67 3.17 -13.06
C ASP A 19 -0.01 2.71 -11.76
N SER A 20 0.53 3.17 -10.64
CA SER A 20 -0.05 2.92 -9.32
C SER A 20 -1.46 3.51 -9.16
N GLN A 21 -1.82 4.56 -9.90
CA GLN A 21 -3.13 5.18 -9.82
C GLN A 21 -4.21 4.24 -10.34
N ARG A 22 -3.93 3.49 -11.41
CA ARG A 22 -4.82 2.45 -11.94
C ARG A 22 -5.09 1.36 -10.90
N SER A 23 -4.05 0.90 -10.21
CA SER A 23 -4.18 -0.11 -9.14
C SER A 23 -5.01 0.43 -7.98
N ALA A 24 -4.78 1.68 -7.57
CA ALA A 24 -5.57 2.31 -6.52
C ALA A 24 -7.06 2.43 -6.88
N GLN A 25 -7.39 2.80 -8.13
CA GLN A 25 -8.77 2.85 -8.61
C GLN A 25 -9.50 1.50 -8.51
N ALA A 26 -8.81 0.41 -8.85
CA ALA A 26 -9.39 -0.92 -8.77
C ALA A 26 -9.53 -1.44 -7.32
N LEU A 27 -8.61 -1.04 -6.43
CA LEU A 27 -8.46 -1.63 -5.10
C LEU A 27 -9.12 -0.80 -3.99
N HIS A 28 -9.23 0.53 -4.13
CA HIS A 28 -9.80 1.40 -3.09
C HIS A 28 -11.24 1.04 -2.65
N PRO A 29 -12.10 0.41 -3.48
CA PRO A 29 -13.43 0.02 -3.01
C PRO A 29 -13.35 -1.06 -1.92
N PHE A 30 -12.30 -1.87 -1.95
CA PHE A 30 -12.17 -3.09 -1.16
C PHE A 30 -11.11 -3.02 -0.07
N TYR A 31 -10.08 -2.20 -0.24
CA TYR A 31 -8.90 -2.19 0.63
C TYR A 31 -8.47 -0.76 0.97
N GLU A 32 -7.84 -0.60 2.14
CA GLU A 32 -7.15 0.63 2.48
C GLU A 32 -5.88 0.79 1.63
N ILE A 33 -5.78 1.93 0.94
CA ILE A 33 -4.61 2.30 0.14
C ILE A 33 -3.74 3.27 0.94
N VAL A 34 -2.48 2.90 1.12
CA VAL A 34 -1.44 3.76 1.70
C VAL A 34 -0.50 4.19 0.58
N TRP A 35 -0.30 5.50 0.46
CA TRP A 35 0.66 6.04 -0.49
C TRP A 35 2.04 6.22 0.16
N ASP A 36 3.06 5.81 -0.57
CA ASP A 36 4.44 6.19 -0.31
C ASP A 36 4.84 7.32 -1.25
N GLU A 37 5.17 8.46 -0.66
CA GLU A 37 5.57 9.69 -1.35
C GLU A 37 7.08 9.75 -1.63
N GLU A 38 7.89 8.88 -1.00
CA GLU A 38 9.35 8.93 -1.09
C GLU A 38 9.94 7.84 -1.99
N GLN A 39 9.48 6.60 -1.84
CA GLN A 39 10.07 5.49 -2.59
C GLN A 39 9.43 5.35 -3.97
N THR A 40 10.25 5.16 -5.01
CA THR A 40 9.79 4.86 -6.38
C THR A 40 9.60 3.35 -6.58
N HIS A 41 9.65 2.88 -7.83
CA HIS A 41 9.45 1.48 -8.18
C HIS A 41 10.31 0.51 -7.32
N LYS A 42 9.70 -0.61 -6.90
CA LYS A 42 10.29 -1.68 -6.05
C LYS A 42 10.65 -1.29 -4.60
N PHE A 43 10.30 -0.09 -4.13
CA PHE A 43 10.55 0.34 -2.74
C PHE A 43 12.00 0.08 -2.29
N LYS A 44 12.95 0.87 -2.83
CA LYS A 44 14.39 0.74 -2.52
C LYS A 44 14.66 0.61 -1.02
N ASN A 45 13.88 1.30 -0.19
CA ASN A 45 13.81 1.10 1.24
C ASN A 45 12.37 0.84 1.73
N ILE A 46 12.05 -0.42 2.05
CA ILE A 46 10.74 -0.80 2.62
C ILE A 46 10.63 -0.52 4.12
N SER A 47 11.73 -0.23 4.80
CA SER A 47 11.79 -0.09 6.27
C SER A 47 10.75 0.87 6.87
N PRO A 48 10.45 2.03 6.27
CA PRO A 48 9.42 2.95 6.77
C PRO A 48 8.05 2.29 6.90
N HIS A 49 7.72 1.32 6.06
CA HIS A 49 6.44 0.63 6.07
C HIS A 49 6.37 -0.54 7.06
N LEU A 50 7.51 -1.04 7.54
CA LEU A 50 7.54 -2.22 8.41
C LEU A 50 6.76 -2.00 9.72
N GLN A 51 6.80 -0.79 10.28
CA GLN A 51 6.04 -0.46 11.48
C GLN A 51 4.53 -0.53 11.22
N ARG A 52 4.07 -0.04 10.06
CA ARG A 52 2.66 -0.10 9.67
C ARG A 52 2.21 -1.54 9.40
N ILE A 53 3.04 -2.34 8.71
CA ILE A 53 2.77 -3.76 8.47
C ILE A 53 2.69 -4.53 9.80
N LYS A 54 3.58 -4.22 10.75
CA LYS A 54 3.54 -4.81 12.09
C LYS A 54 2.25 -4.45 12.83
N ALA A 55 1.88 -3.17 12.87
CA ALA A 55 0.63 -2.73 13.50
C ALA A 55 -0.59 -3.41 12.87
N PHE A 56 -0.63 -3.50 11.54
CA PHE A 56 -1.69 -4.19 10.81
C PHE A 56 -1.80 -5.67 11.20
N LYS A 57 -0.68 -6.39 11.33
CA LYS A 57 -0.68 -7.80 11.79
C LYS A 57 -1.13 -7.98 13.24
N THR A 58 -1.01 -6.98 14.10
CA THR A 58 -1.38 -7.07 15.52
C THR A 58 -2.85 -6.73 15.77
N LEU A 59 -3.52 -6.05 14.83
CA LEU A 59 -4.91 -5.63 14.94
C LEU A 59 -5.93 -6.66 14.43
N GLY A 60 -5.49 -7.68 13.68
CA GLY A 60 -6.31 -8.78 13.16
C GLY A 60 -6.09 -10.09 13.90
#